data_AF-D8LZX1-F1
#
_entry.id   AF-D8LZX1-F1
#
_cell.length_a   1.000
_cell.length_b   1.000
_cell.length_c   1.000
_cell.angle_alpha   90.00
_cell.angle_beta   90.00
_cell.angle_gamma   90.00
#
_symmetry.space_group_name_H-M   'P 1'
#
loop_
_entity.id
_entity.type
_entity.pdbx_description
1 polymer ?
#
loop_
_entity_poly.entity_id
_entity_poly.type
_entity_poly.pdbx_seq_one_letter_code
_entity_poly.pdbx_strand_id
1 'polypeptide(L)'
;MCRPATTYALVLKKQGTGGWGNSKATVKLADGRTLLSESLAAGATEKEYNFNPAYSVYPQWTHWSYLVDGTAAPAGWNTLSGAPSNWETQRPGQFFAASGVTQYYFTKFQIEDLTEFASMDIAVNVKAGVVVYLNGVEIRRYNLPENTEVKEDTAATGESGEPFLLVIGEAVQRERLVVGENILAFELHRYEANEETNSFDGSAILILDNMYLLLDGTGTTVPALTGVEGSDKVFDNNSATKMLTATGICEGVELIWSWSNDRREPIGRYGLVSGNDCNNRHPSGWTLYGSNDGESWTVL
;
A
#
# COMPACT_ATOMS: atom_id res chain seq x y z
N MET A 1 18.63 -3.87 20.46
CA MET A 1 17.87 -4.94 21.13
C MET A 1 16.69 -5.27 20.24
N CYS A 2 16.64 -6.46 19.65
CA CYS A 2 15.48 -6.88 18.86
C CYS A 2 14.30 -7.13 19.81
N ARG A 3 13.12 -6.63 19.45
CA ARG A 3 11.88 -6.84 20.21
C ARG A 3 10.97 -7.80 19.43
N PRO A 4 10.06 -8.53 20.10
CA PRO A 4 9.07 -9.36 19.41
C PRO A 4 8.27 -8.56 18.38
N ALA A 5 7.85 -9.17 17.28
CA ALA A 5 6.94 -8.51 16.35
C ALA A 5 5.53 -8.54 16.95
N THR A 6 5.00 -7.37 17.31
CA THR A 6 3.68 -7.21 17.95
C THR A 6 3.23 -5.75 17.84
N THR A 7 2.04 -5.41 18.32
CA THR A 7 1.56 -4.03 18.38
C THR A 7 2.38 -3.20 19.35
N TYR A 8 2.79 -2.01 18.90
CA TYR A 8 3.53 -1.01 19.67
C TYR A 8 2.80 0.32 19.66
N ALA A 9 3.11 1.15 20.64
CA ALA A 9 2.66 2.53 20.75
C ALA A 9 3.84 3.49 20.49
N LEU A 10 3.69 4.38 19.51
CA LEU A 10 4.54 5.56 19.36
C LEU A 10 3.94 6.69 20.21
N VAL A 11 4.62 7.02 21.31
CA VAL A 11 4.18 8.08 22.21
C VAL A 11 4.98 9.35 21.96
N LEU A 12 4.33 10.36 21.40
CA LEU A 12 4.93 11.68 21.17
C LEU A 12 4.69 12.56 22.40
N LYS A 13 5.75 13.19 22.92
CA LYS A 13 5.67 14.06 24.11
C LYS A 13 6.34 15.40 23.86
N LYS A 14 5.85 16.45 24.50
CA LYS A 14 6.51 17.76 24.56
C LYS A 14 6.21 18.45 25.89
N GLN A 15 7.22 19.15 26.42
CA GLN A 15 7.02 20.08 27.52
C GLN A 15 6.34 21.35 27.00
N GLY A 16 5.19 21.69 27.58
CA GLY A 16 4.34 22.80 27.13
C GLY A 16 3.42 22.44 25.95
N THR A 17 2.60 23.39 25.52
CA THR A 17 1.47 23.16 24.58
C THR A 17 1.77 23.57 23.14
N GLY A 18 3.02 23.87 22.79
CA GLY A 18 3.38 24.38 21.46
C GLY A 18 3.34 23.34 20.33
N GLY A 19 3.07 22.06 20.60
CA GLY A 19 3.14 20.98 19.61
C GLY A 19 4.54 20.82 18.99
N TRP A 20 4.70 19.95 18.00
CA TRP A 20 5.98 19.70 17.33
C TRP A 20 6.22 20.58 16.09
N GLY A 21 5.26 21.41 15.70
CA GLY A 21 5.38 22.23 14.49
C GLY A 21 5.57 21.34 13.27
N ASN A 22 6.62 21.59 12.47
CA ASN A 22 6.92 20.80 11.26
C ASN A 22 7.68 19.48 11.55
N SER A 23 8.05 19.23 12.81
CA SER A 23 8.76 17.99 13.17
C SER A 23 7.79 16.81 13.23
N LYS A 24 8.24 15.65 12.73
CA LYS A 24 7.49 14.40 12.72
C LYS A 24 8.36 13.26 13.24
N ALA A 25 7.72 12.23 13.80
CA ALA A 25 8.33 10.92 14.02
C ALA A 25 7.77 9.94 13.00
N THR A 26 8.65 9.13 12.42
CA THR A 26 8.30 8.21 11.34
C THR A 26 8.76 6.81 11.69
N VAL A 27 7.87 5.83 11.52
CA VAL A 27 8.21 4.40 11.62
C VAL A 27 8.41 3.87 10.20
N LYS A 28 9.63 3.38 9.94
CA LYS A 28 10.02 2.76 8.67
C LYS A 28 10.06 1.25 8.81
N LEU A 29 9.55 0.56 7.80
CA LEU A 29 9.60 -0.88 7.71
C LEU A 29 10.94 -1.36 7.14
N ALA A 30 11.19 -2.67 7.23
CA ALA A 30 12.43 -3.29 6.74
C ALA A 30 12.59 -3.20 5.21
N ASP A 31 11.47 -3.10 4.48
CA ASP A 31 11.43 -2.87 3.02
C ASP A 31 11.53 -1.37 2.63
N GLY A 32 11.72 -0.48 3.60
CA GLY A 32 11.85 0.97 3.39
C GLY A 32 10.54 1.75 3.33
N ARG A 33 9.38 1.08 3.27
CA ARG A 33 8.07 1.73 3.30
C ARG A 33 7.84 2.48 4.61
N THR A 34 7.01 3.52 4.53
CA THR A 34 6.57 4.24 5.72
C THR A 34 5.35 3.55 6.31
N LEU A 35 5.43 3.08 7.56
CA LEU A 35 4.26 2.51 8.25
C LEU A 35 3.39 3.61 8.86
N LEU A 36 4.01 4.62 9.48
CA LEU A 36 3.33 5.83 9.95
C LEU A 36 4.28 7.02 10.01
N SER A 37 3.71 8.22 9.95
CA SER A 37 4.42 9.49 10.08
C SER A 37 3.55 10.51 10.80
N GLU A 38 3.89 10.78 12.06
CA GLU A 38 3.03 11.52 12.99
C GLU A 38 3.73 12.72 13.59
N SER A 39 2.93 13.74 13.96
CA SER A 39 3.38 14.91 14.71
C SER A 39 2.51 15.13 15.94
N LEU A 40 3.03 15.84 16.93
CA LEU A 40 2.26 16.27 18.09
C LEU A 40 1.60 17.62 17.80
N ALA A 41 0.26 17.64 17.74
CA ALA A 41 -0.50 18.87 17.53
C ALA A 41 -0.26 19.91 18.63
N ALA A 42 -0.39 21.19 18.28
CA ALA A 42 -0.45 22.26 19.28
C ALA A 42 -1.66 22.07 20.22
N GLY A 43 -1.49 22.41 21.49
CA GLY A 43 -2.46 22.13 22.56
C GLY A 43 -2.28 20.77 23.23
N ALA A 44 -1.64 19.80 22.57
CA ALA A 44 -1.33 18.50 23.15
C ALA A 44 0.07 18.49 23.78
N THR A 45 0.19 17.89 24.97
CA THR A 45 1.49 17.60 25.62
C THR A 45 1.96 16.17 25.36
N GLU A 46 1.02 15.28 25.04
CA GLU A 46 1.25 13.88 24.78
C GLU A 46 0.19 13.34 23.82
N LYS A 47 0.58 12.45 22.91
CA LYS A 47 -0.34 11.66 22.09
C LYS A 47 0.28 10.32 21.73
N GLU A 48 -0.56 9.30 21.74
CA GLU A 48 -0.20 7.91 21.42
C GLU A 48 -0.73 7.52 20.04
N TYR A 49 0.10 6.79 19.29
CA TYR A 49 -0.22 6.24 17.98
C TYR A 49 0.17 4.77 17.94
N ASN A 50 -0.83 3.89 17.87
CA ASN A 50 -0.58 2.45 17.78
C ASN A 50 -0.19 2.05 16.37
N PHE A 51 0.71 1.07 16.27
CA PHE A 51 1.16 0.50 15.02
C PHE A 51 1.59 -0.95 15.18
N ASN A 52 1.47 -1.73 14.13
CA ASN A 52 1.96 -3.10 14.10
C ASN A 52 3.00 -3.27 12.98
N PRO A 53 4.30 -3.44 13.29
CA PRO A 53 5.35 -3.70 12.31
C PRO A 53 5.52 -5.21 11.99
N ALA A 54 4.63 -6.08 12.46
CA ALA A 54 4.71 -7.51 12.25
C ALA A 54 4.20 -7.90 10.85
N TYR A 55 5.12 -8.36 10.00
CA TYR A 55 4.77 -8.94 8.71
C TYR A 55 4.10 -10.30 8.88
N SER A 56 3.03 -10.53 8.12
CA SER A 56 2.47 -11.86 7.89
C SER A 56 3.29 -12.62 6.85
N VAL A 57 3.86 -11.90 5.87
CA VAL A 57 4.81 -12.41 4.88
C VAL A 57 5.99 -11.45 4.83
N TYR A 58 7.18 -11.92 5.23
CA TYR A 58 8.35 -11.07 5.42
C TYR A 58 9.08 -10.84 4.09
N PRO A 59 9.38 -9.57 3.74
CA PRO A 59 10.20 -9.27 2.55
C PRO A 59 11.58 -9.91 2.71
N GLN A 60 12.15 -10.41 1.63
CA GLN A 60 13.46 -11.09 1.55
C GLN A 60 13.62 -12.41 2.33
N TRP A 61 12.86 -12.62 3.41
CA TRP A 61 13.07 -13.71 4.36
C TRP A 61 12.07 -14.85 4.22
N THR A 62 10.91 -14.61 3.62
CA THR A 62 9.93 -15.67 3.35
C THR A 62 10.41 -16.58 2.21
N HIS A 63 10.23 -17.89 2.38
CA HIS A 63 10.40 -18.84 1.29
C HIS A 63 9.13 -18.91 0.45
N TRP A 64 9.33 -18.98 -0.85
CA TRP A 64 8.26 -19.12 -1.84
C TRP A 64 8.46 -20.41 -2.61
N SER A 65 7.36 -21.16 -2.75
CA SER A 65 7.25 -22.21 -3.75
C SER A 65 7.18 -21.56 -5.12
N TYR A 66 8.00 -21.99 -6.07
CA TYR A 66 8.14 -21.30 -7.35
C TYR A 66 8.12 -22.24 -8.56
N LEU A 67 7.66 -21.71 -9.69
CA LEU A 67 7.74 -22.33 -11.02
C LEU A 67 8.11 -21.24 -12.05
N VAL A 68 9.29 -21.35 -12.64
CA VAL A 68 9.86 -20.33 -13.55
C VAL A 68 10.37 -20.91 -14.86
N ASP A 69 10.10 -22.20 -15.11
CA ASP A 69 10.61 -22.93 -16.27
C ASP A 69 9.81 -22.69 -17.56
N GLY A 70 8.63 -22.06 -17.45
CA GLY A 70 7.71 -21.76 -18.53
C GLY A 70 6.59 -22.77 -18.73
N THR A 71 6.51 -23.80 -17.90
CA THR A 71 5.34 -24.67 -17.87
C THR A 71 4.16 -23.99 -17.18
N ALA A 72 2.94 -24.32 -17.61
CA ALA A 72 1.73 -23.81 -16.99
C ALA A 72 1.57 -24.35 -15.56
N ALA A 73 1.22 -23.48 -14.62
CA ALA A 73 0.83 -23.91 -13.28
C ALA A 73 -0.48 -24.71 -13.34
N PRO A 74 -0.65 -25.77 -12.52
CA PRO A 74 -1.87 -26.55 -12.50
C PRO A 74 -3.06 -25.71 -12.00
N ALA A 75 -4.27 -26.07 -12.42
CA ALA A 75 -5.48 -25.38 -11.96
C ALA A 75 -5.58 -25.37 -10.42
N GLY A 76 -5.86 -24.20 -9.85
CA GLY A 76 -5.99 -24.02 -8.40
C GLY A 76 -4.67 -23.99 -7.62
N TRP A 77 -3.51 -23.87 -8.29
CA TRP A 77 -2.19 -23.78 -7.64
C TRP A 77 -2.09 -22.66 -6.57
N ASN A 78 -2.91 -21.62 -6.72
CA ASN A 78 -3.00 -20.46 -5.83
C ASN A 78 -4.04 -20.63 -4.69
N THR A 79 -4.62 -21.83 -4.52
CA THR A 79 -5.55 -22.17 -3.43
C THR A 79 -4.88 -23.04 -2.38
N LEU A 80 -5.37 -23.04 -1.14
CA LEU A 80 -4.80 -23.87 -0.07
C LEU A 80 -4.83 -25.37 -0.39
N SER A 81 -5.90 -25.83 -1.05
CA SER A 81 -6.12 -27.23 -1.43
C SER A 81 -5.40 -27.65 -2.71
N GLY A 82 -5.17 -26.72 -3.63
CA GLY A 82 -4.56 -26.99 -4.94
C GLY A 82 -3.06 -26.64 -5.03
N ALA A 83 -2.51 -25.93 -4.05
CA ALA A 83 -1.10 -25.58 -3.97
C ALA A 83 -0.19 -26.82 -4.11
N PRO A 84 0.66 -26.90 -5.16
CA PRO A 84 1.50 -28.06 -5.41
C PRO A 84 2.54 -28.26 -4.31
N SER A 85 2.63 -29.48 -3.76
CA SER A 85 3.63 -29.80 -2.73
C SER A 85 5.01 -30.13 -3.30
N ASN A 86 5.14 -30.22 -4.62
CA ASN A 86 6.35 -30.65 -5.32
C ASN A 86 7.14 -29.48 -5.95
N TRP A 87 6.65 -28.25 -5.85
CA TRP A 87 7.42 -27.08 -6.28
C TRP A 87 8.59 -26.87 -5.32
N GLU A 88 9.75 -26.55 -5.88
CA GLU A 88 10.91 -26.17 -5.09
C GLU A 88 10.63 -24.87 -4.33
N THR A 89 11.38 -24.64 -3.24
CA THR A 89 11.24 -23.44 -2.41
C THR A 89 12.56 -22.69 -2.33
N GLN A 90 12.53 -21.37 -2.55
CA GLN A 90 13.67 -20.48 -2.37
C GLN A 90 13.25 -19.15 -1.75
N ARG A 91 14.24 -18.34 -1.34
CA ARG A 91 14.01 -16.96 -0.89
C ARG A 91 14.28 -15.97 -2.02
N PRO A 92 13.71 -14.75 -1.94
CA PRO A 92 14.10 -13.63 -2.80
C PRO A 92 15.62 -13.49 -2.92
N GLY A 93 16.08 -13.25 -4.16
CA GLY A 93 17.49 -13.18 -4.52
C GLY A 93 18.21 -14.54 -4.67
N GLN A 94 17.51 -15.68 -4.49
CA GLN A 94 18.06 -17.03 -4.71
C GLN A 94 17.33 -17.82 -5.79
N PHE A 95 16.33 -17.22 -6.45
CA PHE A 95 15.64 -17.84 -7.58
C PHE A 95 16.53 -17.85 -8.82
N PHE A 96 16.38 -18.89 -9.65
CA PHE A 96 16.96 -18.88 -10.99
C PHE A 96 16.31 -17.80 -11.86
N ALA A 97 17.06 -17.33 -12.86
CA ALA A 97 16.48 -16.54 -13.93
C ALA A 97 15.36 -17.34 -14.60
N ALA A 98 14.25 -16.67 -14.90
CA ALA A 98 13.12 -17.33 -15.54
C ALA A 98 13.44 -17.70 -16.99
N SER A 99 13.03 -18.89 -17.41
CA SER A 99 13.06 -19.29 -18.82
C SER A 99 11.69 -19.18 -19.50
N GLY A 100 10.61 -19.18 -18.72
CA GLY A 100 9.24 -19.01 -19.18
C GLY A 100 8.83 -17.57 -19.47
N VAL A 101 7.69 -17.38 -20.14
CA VAL A 101 7.02 -16.06 -20.16
C VAL A 101 6.49 -15.72 -18.78
N THR A 102 5.92 -16.72 -18.11
CA THR A 102 5.25 -16.59 -16.83
C THR A 102 6.07 -17.23 -15.71
N GLN A 103 6.01 -16.60 -14.55
CA GLN A 103 6.65 -17.05 -13.31
C GLN A 103 5.59 -17.10 -12.21
N TYR A 104 5.52 -18.21 -11.50
CA TYR A 104 4.53 -18.43 -10.44
C TYR A 104 5.22 -18.55 -9.10
N TYR A 105 4.67 -17.87 -8.10
CA TYR A 105 5.16 -17.91 -6.72
C TYR A 105 3.99 -18.00 -5.77
N PHE A 106 4.06 -18.89 -4.77
CA PHE A 106 3.13 -18.83 -3.64
C PHE A 106 3.82 -19.11 -2.31
N THR A 107 3.21 -18.62 -1.25
CA THR A 107 3.57 -18.95 0.13
C THR A 107 2.31 -19.05 0.97
N LYS A 108 2.35 -19.90 1.99
CA LYS A 108 1.27 -20.02 2.98
C LYS A 108 1.69 -19.28 4.25
N PHE A 109 0.74 -18.60 4.88
CA PHE A 109 0.99 -17.82 6.08
C PHE A 109 -0.18 -17.92 7.06
N GLN A 110 0.09 -17.61 8.32
CA GLN A 110 -0.90 -17.68 9.40
C GLN A 110 -1.33 -16.27 9.81
N ILE A 111 -2.62 -16.11 10.07
CA ILE A 111 -3.19 -14.94 10.72
C ILE A 111 -3.81 -15.40 12.04
N GLU A 112 -3.35 -14.83 13.15
CA GLU A 112 -3.86 -15.17 14.48
C GLU A 112 -5.14 -14.41 14.82
N ASP A 113 -5.22 -13.14 14.40
CA ASP A 113 -6.33 -12.24 14.70
C ASP A 113 -6.44 -11.15 13.62
N LEU A 114 -7.68 -10.72 13.36
CA LEU A 114 -8.03 -9.64 12.44
C LEU A 114 -8.78 -8.50 13.13
N THR A 115 -9.14 -8.61 14.41
CA THR A 115 -10.12 -7.69 15.03
C THR A 115 -9.65 -6.23 15.10
N GLU A 116 -8.35 -5.98 15.21
CA GLU A 116 -7.78 -4.63 15.31
C GLU A 116 -7.34 -4.04 13.97
N PHE A 117 -7.47 -4.80 12.87
CA PHE A 117 -6.90 -4.45 11.57
C PHE A 117 -7.97 -4.01 10.57
N ALA A 118 -7.66 -2.97 9.79
CA ALA A 118 -8.54 -2.46 8.75
C ALA A 118 -8.21 -3.05 7.37
N SER A 119 -6.93 -3.26 7.08
CA SER A 119 -6.44 -3.76 5.80
C SER A 119 -5.16 -4.58 5.96
N MET A 120 -4.77 -5.25 4.87
CA MET A 120 -3.45 -5.82 4.68
C MET A 120 -2.80 -5.16 3.46
N ASP A 121 -1.63 -4.57 3.66
CA ASP A 121 -0.81 -4.07 2.56
C ASP A 121 0.00 -5.24 1.98
N ILE A 122 -0.35 -5.64 0.76
CA ILE A 122 0.39 -6.63 -0.03
C ILE A 122 1.31 -5.88 -0.97
N ALA A 123 2.59 -6.25 -0.99
CA ALA A 123 3.57 -5.62 -1.86
C ALA A 123 4.36 -6.66 -2.64
N VAL A 124 4.69 -6.35 -3.89
CA VAL A 124 5.48 -7.21 -4.77
C VAL A 124 6.37 -6.37 -5.68
N ASN A 125 7.61 -6.82 -5.89
CA ASN A 125 8.48 -6.24 -6.91
C ASN A 125 8.02 -6.68 -8.30
N VAL A 126 7.74 -5.69 -9.15
CA VAL A 126 7.23 -5.89 -10.51
C VAL A 126 8.03 -5.05 -11.48
N LYS A 127 8.44 -5.65 -12.59
CA LYS A 127 9.03 -4.93 -13.73
C LYS A 127 8.06 -4.81 -14.90
N ALA A 128 7.33 -5.88 -15.20
CA ALA A 128 6.44 -5.94 -16.36
C ALA A 128 4.97 -6.11 -15.92
N GLY A 129 4.41 -7.31 -16.03
CA GLY A 129 3.03 -7.61 -15.65
C GLY A 129 2.93 -8.49 -14.40
N VAL A 130 1.84 -8.36 -13.64
CA VAL A 130 1.56 -9.23 -12.50
C VAL A 130 0.06 -9.47 -12.30
N VAL A 131 -0.28 -10.69 -11.89
CA VAL A 131 -1.54 -11.01 -11.22
C VAL A 131 -1.24 -11.38 -9.76
N VAL A 132 -1.98 -10.79 -8.82
CA VAL A 132 -1.87 -11.05 -7.39
C VAL A 132 -3.12 -11.80 -6.94
N TYR A 133 -2.91 -12.92 -6.25
CA TYR A 133 -3.96 -13.77 -5.73
C TYR A 133 -3.89 -13.88 -4.21
N LEU A 134 -5.04 -13.79 -3.56
CA LEU A 134 -5.19 -14.08 -2.14
C LEU A 134 -6.27 -15.16 -1.98
N ASN A 135 -5.89 -16.28 -1.35
CA ASN A 135 -6.78 -17.42 -1.16
C ASN A 135 -7.48 -17.88 -2.44
N GLY A 136 -6.74 -17.92 -3.55
CA GLY A 136 -7.22 -18.32 -4.87
C GLY A 136 -7.98 -17.25 -5.66
N VAL A 137 -8.24 -16.08 -5.07
CA VAL A 137 -8.96 -15.00 -5.75
C VAL A 137 -7.99 -13.94 -6.25
N GLU A 138 -8.14 -13.56 -7.53
CA GLU A 138 -7.44 -12.42 -8.11
C GLU A 138 -7.88 -11.12 -7.43
N ILE A 139 -6.94 -10.41 -6.80
CA ILE A 139 -7.18 -9.12 -6.13
C ILE A 139 -6.54 -7.95 -6.86
N ARG A 140 -5.59 -8.23 -7.76
CA ARG A 140 -4.91 -7.22 -8.56
C ARG A 140 -4.41 -7.81 -9.87
N ARG A 141 -4.58 -7.01 -10.92
CA ARG A 141 -3.89 -7.13 -12.20
C ARG A 141 -3.15 -5.82 -12.49
N TYR A 142 -1.95 -5.92 -13.06
CA TYR A 142 -1.17 -4.77 -13.51
C TYR A 142 -0.41 -5.13 -14.80
N ASN A 143 -0.43 -4.22 -15.79
CA ASN A 143 0.20 -4.40 -17.10
C ASN A 143 -0.11 -5.74 -17.78
N LEU A 144 -1.37 -6.16 -17.72
CA LEU A 144 -1.86 -7.36 -18.39
C LEU A 144 -3.20 -7.05 -19.07
N PRO A 145 -3.60 -7.83 -20.10
CA PRO A 145 -4.88 -7.62 -20.76
C PRO A 145 -6.04 -7.68 -19.77
N GLU A 146 -6.89 -6.64 -19.76
CA GLU A 146 -8.12 -6.62 -18.98
C GLU A 146 -9.18 -7.53 -19.63
N ASN A 147 -10.10 -8.08 -18.83
CA ASN A 147 -11.25 -8.89 -19.29
C ASN A 147 -10.89 -10.11 -20.16
N THR A 148 -9.65 -10.60 -20.08
CA THR A 148 -9.17 -11.76 -20.83
C THR A 148 -8.54 -12.76 -19.86
N GLU A 149 -8.65 -14.05 -20.17
CA GLU A 149 -7.93 -15.11 -19.46
C GLU A 149 -6.42 -14.91 -19.64
N VAL A 150 -5.68 -14.90 -18.53
CA VAL A 150 -4.22 -14.85 -18.52
C VAL A 150 -3.71 -16.29 -18.53
N LYS A 151 -2.78 -16.58 -19.44
CA LYS A 151 -2.18 -17.90 -19.65
C LYS A 151 -0.68 -17.83 -19.49
N GLU A 152 -0.03 -19.00 -19.44
CA GLU A 152 1.40 -19.13 -19.24
C GLU A 152 2.25 -18.48 -20.33
N ASP A 153 1.68 -18.24 -21.52
CA ASP A 153 2.32 -17.60 -22.67
C ASP A 153 1.89 -16.13 -22.87
N THR A 154 1.02 -15.60 -21.99
CA THR A 154 0.56 -14.22 -22.06
C THR A 154 1.70 -13.28 -21.70
N ALA A 155 2.07 -12.39 -22.62
CA ALA A 155 3.02 -11.32 -22.34
C ALA A 155 2.34 -10.18 -21.58
N ALA A 156 3.11 -9.45 -20.78
CA ALA A 156 2.67 -8.17 -20.23
C ALA A 156 2.32 -7.17 -21.36
N THR A 157 1.58 -6.12 -21.03
CA THR A 157 1.25 -5.02 -21.96
C THR A 157 2.27 -3.87 -21.90
N GLY A 158 3.22 -3.93 -20.96
CA GLY A 158 4.31 -2.98 -20.82
C GLY A 158 5.29 -3.36 -19.72
N GLU A 159 6.42 -2.66 -19.64
CA GLU A 159 7.43 -2.80 -18.60
C GLU A 159 8.02 -1.46 -18.16
N SER A 160 8.51 -1.41 -16.92
CA SER A 160 9.31 -0.32 -16.38
C SER A 160 10.80 -0.54 -16.63
N GLY A 161 11.58 0.54 -16.63
CA GLY A 161 13.03 0.44 -16.79
C GLY A 161 13.70 -0.40 -15.70
N GLU A 162 13.26 -0.23 -14.45
CA GLU A 162 13.70 -1.00 -13.29
C GLU A 162 12.49 -1.59 -12.54
N PRO A 163 12.65 -2.73 -11.84
CA PRO A 163 11.62 -3.26 -10.95
C PRO A 163 11.24 -2.23 -9.88
N PHE A 164 9.96 -2.13 -9.58
CA PHE A 164 9.45 -1.26 -8.52
C PHE A 164 8.49 -2.03 -7.62
N LEU A 165 8.27 -1.50 -6.41
CA LEU A 165 7.35 -2.09 -5.46
C LEU A 165 5.91 -1.65 -5.77
N LEU A 166 5.09 -2.57 -6.26
CA LEU A 166 3.64 -2.40 -6.40
C LEU A 166 2.98 -2.73 -5.06
N VAL A 167 2.12 -1.85 -4.55
CA VAL A 167 1.43 -2.01 -3.26
C VAL A 167 -0.08 -2.03 -3.47
N ILE A 168 -0.76 -2.99 -2.85
CA ILE A 168 -2.21 -3.13 -2.86
C ILE A 168 -2.71 -3.27 -1.41
N GLY A 169 -3.63 -2.41 -1.01
CA GLY A 169 -4.40 -2.59 0.20
C GLY A 169 -5.58 -3.54 -0.02
N GLU A 170 -5.62 -4.62 0.76
CA GLU A 170 -6.78 -5.50 0.82
C GLU A 170 -7.55 -5.27 2.12
N ALA A 171 -8.79 -4.77 2.02
CA ALA A 171 -9.62 -4.50 3.19
C ALA A 171 -10.00 -5.80 3.90
N VAL A 172 -9.84 -5.86 5.21
CA VAL A 172 -10.25 -7.01 6.04
C VAL A 172 -11.75 -7.31 5.87
N GLN A 173 -12.56 -6.27 5.70
CA GLN A 173 -14.01 -6.37 5.49
C GLN A 173 -14.43 -7.04 4.17
N ARG A 174 -13.51 -7.26 3.22
CA ARG A 174 -13.78 -8.08 2.03
C ARG A 174 -13.82 -9.57 2.35
N GLU A 175 -13.45 -9.97 3.57
CA GLU A 175 -13.52 -11.35 4.08
C GLU A 175 -12.73 -12.36 3.22
N ARG A 176 -11.75 -11.87 2.44
CA ARG A 176 -10.83 -12.75 1.71
C ARG A 176 -9.77 -13.35 2.61
N LEU A 177 -9.37 -12.62 3.66
CA LEU A 177 -8.48 -13.10 4.70
C LEU A 177 -9.29 -13.90 5.73
N VAL A 178 -8.71 -14.99 6.21
CA VAL A 178 -9.30 -15.79 7.29
C VAL A 178 -8.34 -15.84 8.48
N VAL A 179 -8.89 -15.94 9.69
CA VAL A 179 -8.08 -16.32 10.86
C VAL A 179 -7.67 -17.79 10.68
N GLY A 180 -6.38 -18.06 10.75
CA GLY A 180 -5.75 -19.35 10.42
C GLY A 180 -4.90 -19.28 9.15
N GLU A 181 -4.87 -20.39 8.41
CA GLU A 181 -4.01 -20.53 7.23
C GLU A 181 -4.58 -19.75 6.04
N ASN A 182 -3.71 -18.99 5.39
CA ASN A 182 -3.97 -18.26 4.15
C ASN A 182 -2.87 -18.58 3.13
N ILE A 183 -3.13 -18.33 1.85
CA ILE A 183 -2.16 -18.41 0.76
C ILE A 183 -2.11 -17.09 0.00
N LEU A 184 -0.90 -16.58 -0.20
CA LEU A 184 -0.60 -15.45 -1.06
C LEU A 184 0.16 -15.97 -2.27
N ALA A 185 -0.24 -15.56 -3.47
CA ALA A 185 0.35 -16.03 -4.70
C ALA A 185 0.48 -14.90 -5.73
N PHE A 186 1.50 -15.02 -6.59
CA PHE A 186 1.85 -14.06 -7.61
C PHE A 186 2.15 -14.77 -8.92
N GLU A 187 1.64 -14.23 -10.01
CA GLU A 187 1.91 -14.65 -11.38
C GLU A 187 2.52 -13.47 -12.14
N LEU A 188 3.82 -13.52 -12.41
CA LEU A 188 4.54 -12.45 -13.09
C LEU A 188 4.74 -12.81 -14.56
N HIS A 189 4.56 -11.82 -15.43
CA HIS A 189 4.71 -11.99 -16.87
C HIS A 189 5.75 -11.01 -17.40
N ARG A 190 6.68 -11.51 -18.21
CA ARG A 190 7.60 -10.63 -18.96
C ARG A 190 6.86 -9.85 -20.05
N TYR A 191 7.42 -8.70 -20.45
CA TYR A 191 6.99 -7.99 -21.64
C TYR A 191 7.68 -8.57 -22.88
N GLU A 192 8.97 -8.26 -23.08
CA GLU A 192 9.76 -8.79 -24.21
C GLU A 192 10.77 -9.86 -23.79
N ALA A 193 11.51 -9.63 -22.72
CA ALA A 193 12.55 -10.52 -22.22
C ALA A 193 12.44 -10.71 -20.71
N ASN A 194 12.92 -11.84 -20.20
CA ASN A 194 13.07 -12.04 -18.77
C ASN A 194 14.20 -11.19 -18.23
N GLU A 195 14.11 -10.88 -16.94
CA GLU A 195 15.22 -10.28 -16.22
C GLU A 195 16.37 -11.29 -16.10
N GLU A 196 17.61 -10.82 -16.30
CA GLU A 196 18.83 -11.61 -16.11
C GLU A 196 18.95 -12.12 -14.67
N THR A 197 18.48 -11.32 -13.71
CA THR A 197 18.36 -11.70 -12.30
C THR A 197 16.90 -11.60 -11.90
N ASN A 198 16.39 -12.67 -11.31
CA ASN A 198 15.03 -12.72 -10.83
C ASN A 198 14.86 -11.76 -9.63
N SER A 199 14.06 -10.71 -9.81
CA SER A 199 13.86 -9.64 -8.83
C SER A 199 12.66 -9.87 -7.91
N PHE A 200 11.99 -11.03 -8.00
CA PHE A 200 10.81 -11.33 -7.22
C PHE A 200 11.07 -11.24 -5.71
N ASP A 201 10.29 -10.39 -5.05
CA ASP A 201 10.14 -10.30 -3.61
C ASP A 201 8.70 -9.88 -3.32
N GLY A 202 8.07 -10.57 -2.36
CA GLY A 202 6.68 -10.37 -1.99
C GLY A 202 6.56 -10.25 -0.47
N SER A 203 5.69 -9.34 0.00
CA SER A 203 5.43 -9.15 1.42
C SER A 203 3.96 -8.83 1.70
N ALA A 204 3.54 -9.06 2.93
CA ALA A 204 2.20 -8.74 3.42
C ALA A 204 2.28 -8.32 4.88
N ILE A 205 1.67 -7.19 5.21
CA ILE A 205 1.63 -6.64 6.57
C ILE A 205 0.23 -6.14 6.88
N LEU A 206 -0.29 -6.50 8.06
CA LEU A 206 -1.58 -6.02 8.53
C LEU A 206 -1.46 -4.58 9.05
N ILE A 207 -2.41 -3.73 8.65
CA ILE A 207 -2.48 -2.32 9.02
C ILE A 207 -3.61 -2.15 10.04
N LEU A 208 -3.27 -1.55 11.18
CA LEU A 208 -4.25 -1.30 12.24
C LEU A 208 -5.33 -0.33 11.77
N ASP A 209 -6.52 -0.48 12.34
CA ASP A 209 -7.57 0.52 12.17
C ASP A 209 -7.12 1.90 12.68
N ASN A 210 -7.65 2.96 12.07
CA ASN A 210 -7.35 4.36 12.36
C ASN A 210 -5.89 4.80 12.15
N MET A 211 -5.10 4.07 11.37
CA MET A 211 -3.83 4.58 10.85
C MET A 211 -4.06 5.53 9.65
N TYR A 212 -3.34 6.65 9.60
CA TYR A 212 -3.45 7.60 8.49
C TYR A 212 -2.71 7.09 7.24
N LEU A 213 -3.39 7.17 6.08
CA LEU A 213 -2.88 6.70 4.79
C LEU A 213 -2.30 7.81 3.88
N LEU A 214 -2.06 9.01 4.42
CA LEU A 214 -1.33 10.11 3.75
C LEU A 214 0.18 9.83 3.73
N LEU A 215 0.55 8.67 3.20
CA LEU A 215 1.91 8.14 3.13
C LEU A 215 2.26 7.80 1.68
N ASP A 216 3.52 8.00 1.32
CA ASP A 216 4.08 7.59 0.03
C ASP A 216 3.26 8.06 -1.20
N GLY A 217 2.72 9.28 -1.11
CA GLY A 217 1.98 9.95 -2.17
C GLY A 217 2.23 11.46 -2.18
N THR A 218 1.59 12.14 -3.12
CA THR A 218 1.71 13.59 -3.32
C THR A 218 0.34 14.24 -3.21
N GLY A 219 0.27 15.27 -2.37
CA GLY A 219 -0.91 16.12 -2.22
C GLY A 219 -0.77 17.40 -3.04
N THR A 220 -1.79 17.74 -3.81
CA THR A 220 -1.87 18.98 -4.60
C THR A 220 -3.26 19.61 -4.49
N THR A 221 -3.38 20.88 -4.86
CA THR A 221 -4.68 21.56 -4.90
C THR A 221 -4.88 22.30 -6.21
N VAL A 222 -6.14 22.51 -6.59
CA VAL A 222 -6.51 23.37 -7.73
C VAL A 222 -7.41 24.50 -7.21
N PRO A 223 -6.99 25.77 -7.31
CA PRO A 223 -5.67 26.24 -7.72
C PRO A 223 -4.56 25.88 -6.72
N ALA A 224 -3.32 25.77 -7.19
CA ALA A 224 -2.15 25.50 -6.35
C ALA A 224 -1.67 26.77 -5.64
N LEU A 225 -1.17 26.62 -4.41
CA LEU A 225 -0.55 27.70 -3.63
C LEU A 225 0.73 27.22 -2.95
N THR A 226 1.72 28.10 -2.84
CA THR A 226 2.97 27.85 -2.12
C THR A 226 3.10 28.79 -0.91
N GLY A 227 4.02 28.46 0.00
CA GLY A 227 4.30 29.27 1.19
C GLY A 227 3.81 28.63 2.49
N VAL A 228 3.70 29.45 3.54
CA VAL A 228 3.38 28.97 4.90
C VAL A 228 1.96 28.39 5.03
N GLU A 229 1.06 28.79 4.14
CA GLU A 229 -0.32 28.31 4.05
C GLU A 229 -0.60 27.67 2.67
N GLY A 230 0.42 27.07 2.06
CA GLY A 230 0.33 26.45 0.74
C GLY A 230 -0.47 25.14 0.70
N SER A 231 -0.58 24.59 -0.52
CA SER A 231 -1.31 23.35 -0.83
C SER A 231 -0.87 22.14 0.01
N ASP A 232 0.39 22.09 0.42
CA ASP A 232 0.93 20.97 1.19
C ASP A 232 0.32 20.87 2.60
N LYS A 233 -0.20 21.98 3.15
CA LYS A 233 -0.71 22.03 4.53
C LYS A 233 -2.00 21.26 4.76
N VAL A 234 -2.74 20.92 3.71
CA VAL A 234 -3.95 20.09 3.83
C VAL A 234 -3.63 18.60 3.86
N PHE A 235 -2.40 18.21 3.48
CA PHE A 235 -1.96 16.81 3.40
C PHE A 235 -0.83 16.49 4.38
N ASP A 236 -0.47 17.41 5.28
CA ASP A 236 0.69 17.25 6.15
C ASP A 236 0.37 16.59 7.51
N ASN A 237 -0.90 16.21 7.75
CA ASN A 237 -1.38 15.64 9.02
C ASN A 237 -0.98 16.49 10.25
N ASN A 238 -0.97 17.83 10.10
CA ASN A 238 -0.60 18.76 11.14
C ASN A 238 -1.71 19.80 11.39
N SER A 239 -2.45 19.65 12.48
CA SER A 239 -3.53 20.59 12.81
C SER A 239 -3.04 21.98 13.26
N ALA A 240 -1.72 22.21 13.34
CA ALA A 240 -1.15 23.53 13.63
C ALA A 240 -0.86 24.35 12.36
N THR A 241 -0.90 23.73 11.18
CA THR A 241 -0.80 24.40 9.89
C THR A 241 -2.18 24.47 9.23
N LYS A 242 -2.32 25.31 8.21
CA LYS A 242 -3.56 25.46 7.46
C LYS A 242 -3.25 25.80 6.02
N MET A 243 -4.12 25.39 5.11
CA MET A 243 -4.09 25.82 3.71
C MET A 243 -5.02 27.02 3.52
N LEU A 244 -4.59 28.00 2.74
CA LEU A 244 -5.42 29.11 2.27
C LEU A 244 -5.44 29.10 0.74
N THR A 245 -6.54 29.53 0.14
CA THR A 245 -6.60 29.76 -1.31
C THR A 245 -6.16 31.17 -1.64
N ALA A 246 -5.68 31.44 -2.86
CA ALA A 246 -5.25 32.78 -3.26
C ALA A 246 -6.36 33.86 -3.08
N THR A 247 -7.63 33.47 -3.20
CA THR A 247 -8.80 34.34 -3.00
C THR A 247 -9.28 34.39 -1.56
N GLY A 248 -8.75 33.53 -0.68
CA GLY A 248 -9.23 33.33 0.68
C GLY A 248 -10.63 32.74 0.77
N ILE A 249 -11.11 32.13 -0.31
CA ILE A 249 -12.40 31.43 -0.44
C ILE A 249 -12.10 29.99 -0.89
N CYS A 250 -12.63 29.00 -0.16
CA CYS A 250 -12.40 27.57 -0.43
C CYS A 250 -13.44 26.94 -1.36
N GLU A 251 -14.37 27.73 -1.90
CA GLU A 251 -15.38 27.27 -2.85
C GLU A 251 -14.73 26.87 -4.19
N GLY A 252 -15.08 25.68 -4.68
CA GLY A 252 -14.57 25.14 -5.95
C GLY A 252 -13.10 24.69 -5.91
N VAL A 253 -12.52 24.55 -4.71
CA VAL A 253 -11.14 24.05 -4.57
C VAL A 253 -11.09 22.54 -4.53
N GLU A 254 -10.23 21.99 -5.37
CA GLU A 254 -9.97 20.56 -5.43
C GLU A 254 -8.76 20.22 -4.56
N LEU A 255 -8.90 19.18 -3.74
CA LEU A 255 -7.82 18.61 -2.94
C LEU A 255 -7.53 17.22 -3.52
N ILE A 256 -6.33 17.03 -4.06
CA ILE A 256 -5.98 15.82 -4.80
C ILE A 256 -4.82 15.14 -4.08
N TRP A 257 -5.03 13.90 -3.65
CA TRP A 257 -3.97 13.01 -3.19
C TRP A 257 -3.73 11.92 -4.23
N SER A 258 -2.48 11.73 -4.63
CA SER A 258 -2.09 10.71 -5.60
C SER A 258 -0.97 9.85 -5.03
N TRP A 259 -1.19 8.54 -4.95
CA TRP A 259 -0.11 7.60 -4.67
C TRP A 259 0.73 7.33 -5.92
N SER A 260 2.01 7.05 -5.70
CA SER A 260 2.93 6.64 -6.77
C SER A 260 2.76 5.16 -7.10
N ASN A 261 3.37 4.72 -8.21
CA ASN A 261 3.54 3.31 -8.57
C ASN A 261 2.23 2.50 -8.68
N ASP A 262 1.14 3.15 -9.12
CA ASP A 262 -0.19 2.53 -9.24
C ASP A 262 -0.65 1.85 -7.93
N ARG A 263 -0.25 2.39 -6.77
CA ARG A 263 -0.73 1.91 -5.47
C ARG A 263 -2.25 2.11 -5.37
N ARG A 264 -2.96 1.08 -4.92
CA ARG A 264 -4.42 1.12 -4.71
C ARG A 264 -4.74 0.76 -3.28
N GLU A 265 -5.57 1.60 -2.66
CA GLU A 265 -5.94 1.48 -1.24
C GLU A 265 -7.46 1.52 -1.05
N PRO A 266 -8.04 0.69 -0.16
CA PRO A 266 -9.40 0.83 0.27
C PRO A 266 -9.50 2.02 1.24
N ILE A 267 -10.35 2.99 0.93
CA ILE A 267 -10.55 4.18 1.76
C ILE A 267 -11.84 4.02 2.57
N GLY A 268 -11.71 3.79 3.87
CA GLY A 268 -12.84 3.65 4.78
C GLY A 268 -13.26 4.94 5.48
N ARG A 269 -12.32 5.88 5.67
CA ARG A 269 -12.52 7.15 6.38
C ARG A 269 -11.60 8.23 5.84
N TYR A 270 -12.05 9.48 5.94
CA TYR A 270 -11.21 10.66 5.75
C TYR A 270 -11.57 11.70 6.81
N GLY A 271 -10.67 12.67 7.02
CA GLY A 271 -10.89 13.78 7.94
C GLY A 271 -10.33 15.08 7.36
N LEU A 272 -11.00 16.18 7.67
CA LEU A 272 -10.56 17.54 7.32
C LEU A 272 -10.53 18.38 8.59
N VAL A 273 -9.50 19.22 8.71
CA VAL A 273 -9.36 20.15 9.84
C VAL A 273 -9.57 21.57 9.31
N SER A 274 -10.44 22.34 9.97
CA SER A 274 -10.67 23.74 9.63
C SER A 274 -9.54 24.63 10.15
N GLY A 275 -9.31 25.75 9.46
CA GLY A 275 -8.47 26.84 9.96
C GLY A 275 -9.00 27.46 11.26
N ASN A 276 -8.26 28.44 11.78
CA ASN A 276 -8.47 29.01 13.12
C ASN A 276 -8.88 30.50 13.13
N ASP A 277 -9.22 31.09 11.98
CA ASP A 277 -9.32 32.55 11.83
C ASP A 277 -10.62 33.07 11.21
N CYS A 278 -11.27 32.34 10.28
CA CYS A 278 -12.48 32.84 9.63
C CYS A 278 -13.45 31.75 9.15
N ASN A 279 -14.71 31.84 9.60
CA ASN A 279 -15.76 30.87 9.27
C ASN A 279 -16.07 30.75 7.77
N ASN A 280 -15.85 31.80 6.97
CA ASN A 280 -16.09 31.75 5.52
C ASN A 280 -15.01 30.95 4.75
N ARG A 281 -13.94 30.52 5.43
CA ARG A 281 -12.87 29.66 4.89
C ARG A 281 -13.02 28.21 5.30
N HIS A 282 -14.02 27.90 6.12
CA HIS A 282 -14.21 26.53 6.60
C HIS A 282 -14.91 25.71 5.50
N PRO A 283 -14.37 24.54 5.14
CA PRO A 283 -15.09 23.63 4.25
C PRO A 283 -16.42 23.25 4.91
N SER A 284 -17.53 23.51 4.22
CA SER A 284 -18.89 23.25 4.72
C SER A 284 -19.65 22.20 3.91
N GLY A 285 -19.11 21.81 2.75
CA GLY A 285 -19.59 20.71 1.91
C GLY A 285 -18.54 20.37 0.87
N TRP A 286 -18.49 19.09 0.49
CA TRP A 286 -17.58 18.57 -0.53
C TRP A 286 -18.12 17.22 -1.04
N THR A 287 -17.57 16.79 -2.17
CA THR A 287 -17.80 15.45 -2.72
C THR A 287 -16.47 14.74 -2.77
N LEU A 288 -16.42 13.50 -2.27
CA LEU A 288 -15.22 12.68 -2.35
C LEU A 288 -15.26 11.83 -3.63
N TYR A 289 -14.16 11.84 -4.37
CA TYR A 289 -14.00 11.02 -5.56
C TYR A 289 -12.79 10.09 -5.42
N GLY A 290 -12.87 8.91 -6.02
CA GLY A 290 -11.76 7.96 -6.16
C GLY A 290 -11.58 7.53 -7.62
N SER A 291 -10.32 7.29 -8.00
CA SER A 291 -9.95 6.81 -9.34
C SER A 291 -8.74 5.87 -9.24
N ASN A 292 -8.70 4.87 -10.13
CA ASN A 292 -7.60 3.92 -10.29
C ASN A 292 -6.75 4.20 -11.55
N ASP A 293 -7.20 5.10 -12.42
CA ASP A 293 -6.59 5.42 -13.73
C ASP A 293 -6.31 6.92 -13.90
N GLY A 294 -6.84 7.77 -13.01
CA GLY A 294 -6.76 9.23 -13.10
C GLY A 294 -7.75 9.85 -14.11
N GLU A 295 -8.49 9.02 -14.86
CA GLU A 295 -9.39 9.44 -15.93
C GLU A 295 -10.86 9.21 -15.56
N SER A 296 -11.14 8.03 -15.02
CA SER A 296 -12.47 7.60 -14.59
C SER A 296 -12.62 7.81 -13.09
N TRP A 297 -13.56 8.65 -12.69
CA TRP A 297 -13.79 9.04 -11.29
C TRP A 297 -15.14 8.54 -10.78
N THR A 298 -15.14 7.95 -9.59
CA THR A 298 -16.34 7.48 -8.89
C THR A 298 -16.56 8.31 -7.63
N VAL A 299 -17.80 8.72 -7.36
CA VAL A 299 -18.18 9.34 -6.08
C VAL A 299 -18.18 8.26 -4.99
N LEU A 300 -17.46 8.49 -3.90
CA LEU A 300 -17.32 7.57 -2.76
C LEU A 300 -18.29 7.91 -1.62
#